data_AF-A0A931T499-F1
#
_entry.id   AF-A0A931T499-F1
#
_cell.length_a   1.000
_cell.length_b   1.000
_cell.length_c   1.000
_cell.angle_alpha   90.00
_cell.angle_beta   90.00
_cell.angle_gamma   90.00
#
_symmetry.space_group_name_H-M   'P 1'
#
loop_
_entity.id
_entity.type
_entity.pdbx_description
1 polymer ?
#
loop_
_entity_poly.entity_id
_entity_poly.type
_entity_poly.pdbx_seq_one_letter_code
_entity_poly.pdbx_strand_id
1 'polypeptide(L)' 'MSQRNVEIVIGRLVTDEAFRRRFRESPQPALEELIGRGIELNVCELRALSGIDPERVERFAGSLHPCIQRVEIEGGHS' A
#
# COMPACT_ATOMS: atom_id res chain seq x y z
N MET A 1 18.01 5.37 4.58
CA MET A 1 17.85 4.39 3.48
C MET A 1 17.65 3.02 4.11
N SER A 2 16.42 2.65 4.43
CA SER A 2 16.15 1.33 4.99
C SER A 2 15.32 0.56 4.00
N GLN A 3 15.92 -0.43 3.34
CA GLN A 3 15.23 -1.38 2.46
C GLN A 3 13.95 -1.93 3.10
N ARG A 4 13.96 -2.07 4.43
CA ARG A 4 12.82 -2.44 5.26
C ARG A 4 11.58 -1.56 5.05
N ASN A 5 11.73 -0.24 4.90
CA ASN A 5 10.58 0.65 4.72
C ASN A 5 9.93 0.45 3.35
N VAL A 6 10.74 0.24 2.31
CA VAL A 6 10.26 -0.12 0.97
C VAL A 6 9.50 -1.44 1.02
N GLU A 7 10.06 -2.47 1.67
CA GLU A 7 9.41 -3.77 1.86
C GLU A 7 8.08 -3.66 2.62
N ILE A 8 8.02 -2.83 3.68
CA ILE A 8 6.78 -2.57 4.41
C ILE A 8 5.73 -1.93 3.50
N VAL A 9 6.11 -0.94 2.68
CA VAL A 9 5.18 -0.28 1.76
C VAL A 9 4.67 -1.26 0.72
N ILE A 10 5.54 -2.06 0.09
CA ILE A 10 5.14 -3.09 -0.88
C ILE A 10 4.22 -4.10 -0.21
N GLY A 11 4.55 -4.55 1.00
CA GLY A 11 3.72 -5.46 1.79
C GLY A 11 2.33 -4.89 2.05
N ARG A 12 2.22 -3.63 2.48
CA ARG A 12 0.94 -2.95 2.66
C ARG A 12 0.19 -2.78 1.36
N LEU A 13 0.87 -2.43 0.27
CA LEU A 13 0.27 -2.22 -1.04
C LEU A 13 -0.50 -3.46 -1.52
N VAL A 14 0.00 -4.65 -1.20
CA VAL A 14 -0.58 -5.93 -1.65
C VAL A 14 -1.49 -6.58 -0.61
N THR A 15 -1.32 -6.28 0.67
CA THR A 15 -2.11 -6.89 1.77
C THR A 15 -3.17 -5.97 2.36
N ASP A 16 -3.02 -4.65 2.32
CA ASP A 16 -3.97 -3.70 2.91
C ASP A 16 -4.89 -3.16 1.82
N GLU A 17 -6.15 -3.59 1.81
CA GLU A 17 -7.11 -3.20 0.78
C GLU A 17 -7.43 -1.71 0.82
N ALA A 18 -7.57 -1.14 2.02
CA ALA A 18 -7.87 0.28 2.19
C ALA A 18 -6.74 1.14 1.64
N PHE A 19 -5.50 0.79 1.98
CA PHE A 19 -4.32 1.47 1.44
C PHE A 19 -4.21 1.29 -0.07
N ARG A 20 -4.45 0.07 -0.58
CA ARG A 20 -4.43 -0.22 -2.03
C ARG A 20 -5.46 0.61 -2.80
N ARG A 21 -6.68 0.76 -2.28
CA ARG A 21 -7.73 1.62 -2.86
C ARG A 21 -7.27 3.07 -2.95
N ARG A 22 -6.78 3.65 -1.85
CA ARG A 22 -6.24 5.02 -1.83
C ARG A 22 -5.06 5.20 -2.78
N PHE A 23 -4.17 4.21 -2.84
CA PHE A 23 -3.03 4.22 -3.75
C PHE A 23 -3.47 4.22 -5.22
N ARG A 24 -4.49 3.42 -5.59
CA ARG A 24 -5.03 3.39 -6.95
C ARG A 24 -5.59 4.74 -7.40
N GLU A 25 -6.26 5.45 -6.50
CA GLU A 25 -6.81 6.78 -6.79
C GLU A 25 -5.72 7.85 -6.88
N SER A 26 -4.73 7.79 -5.98
CA SER A 26 -3.70 8.81 -5.85
C SER A 26 -2.44 8.25 -5.20
N PRO A 27 -1.50 7.68 -5.97
CA PRO A 27 -0.32 6.99 -5.45
C PRO A 27 0.55 7.83 -4.53
N GLN A 28 0.84 9.07 -4.94
CA GLN A 28 1.75 9.93 -4.20
C GLN A 28 1.12 10.44 -2.88
N PRO A 29 -0.10 10.98 -2.85
CA PRO A 29 -0.80 11.28 -1.59
C PRO A 29 -0.92 10.08 -0.64
N ALA A 30 -1.19 8.87 -1.16
CA ALA A 30 -1.27 7.67 -0.33
C ALA A 30 0.09 7.34 0.33
N LEU A 31 1.20 7.52 -0.38
CA LEU A 31 2.55 7.33 0.17
C LEU A 31 2.92 8.42 1.18
N GLU A 32 2.55 9.67 0.93
CA GLU A 32 2.76 10.80 1.84
C GLU A 32 2.03 10.58 3.19
N GLU A 33 0.87 9.94 3.18
CA GLU A 33 0.17 9.52 4.40
C GLU A 33 1.02 8.57 5.26
N LEU A 34 1.72 7.61 4.62
CA LEU A 34 2.61 6.70 5.34
C LEU A 34 3.84 7.43 5.89
N ILE A 35 4.36 8.40 5.14
CA ILE A 35 5.46 9.27 5.60
C ILE A 35 5.02 10.07 6.83
N GLY A 36 3.83 10.65 6.81
CA GLY A 36 3.24 11.36 7.96
C GLY A 36 3.03 10.46 9.19
N ARG A 37 2.96 9.14 9.01
CA ARG A 37 2.85 8.12 10.08
C ARG A 37 4.21 7.55 10.51
N GLY A 38 5.32 8.10 10.03
CA GLY A 38 6.68 7.73 10.44
C GLY A 38 7.41 6.74 9.53
N ILE A 39 6.87 6.40 8.36
CA ILE A 39 7.62 5.63 7.35
C ILE A 39 8.57 6.57 6.60
N GLU A 40 9.86 6.44 6.83
CA GLU A 40 10.85 7.26 6.12
C GLU A 40 11.10 6.71 4.71
N LEU A 41 10.76 7.50 3.69
CA LEU A 41 11.10 7.27 2.29
C LEU A 41 11.88 8.46 1.76
N ASN A 42 12.96 8.19 1.03
CA ASN A 42 13.66 9.24 0.29
C ASN A 42 12.94 9.55 -1.05
N VAL A 43 13.39 10.61 -1.73
CA VAL A 43 12.79 11.07 -3.00
C VAL A 43 12.79 10.00 -4.09
N CYS A 44 13.88 9.23 -4.22
CA CYS A 44 13.97 8.14 -5.21
C CYS A 44 13.03 6.99 -4.86
N GLU A 45 12.94 6.59 -3.59
CA GLU A 45 12.01 5.55 -3.13
C GLU A 45 10.55 5.96 -3.34
N LEU A 46 10.20 7.20 -2.98
CA LEU A 46 8.86 7.75 -3.19
C LEU A 46 8.48 7.73 -4.68
N ARG A 47 9.39 8.18 -5.56
CA ARG A 47 9.17 8.15 -7.01
C ARG A 47 9.05 6.73 -7.58
N ALA A 48 9.89 5.81 -7.11
CA ALA A 48 9.85 4.42 -7.57
C ALA A 48 8.55 3.75 -7.15
N LEU A 49 8.12 3.94 -5.89
CA LEU A 49 6.89 3.39 -5.35
C LEU A 49 5.65 4.02 -5.99
N SER A 50 5.63 5.34 -6.22
CA SER A 50 4.50 6.02 -6.85
C SER A 50 4.33 5.65 -8.34
N GLY A 51 5.40 5.20 -8.99
CA GLY A 51 5.39 4.71 -10.37
C GLY A 51 4.93 3.25 -10.52
N ILE A 52 4.61 2.55 -9.43
CA ILE A 52 4.08 1.18 -9.51
C ILE A 52 2.68 1.21 -10.14
N ASP A 53 2.47 0.38 -11.17
CA ASP A 53 1.18 0.20 -11.85
C ASP A 53 0.14 -0.40 -10.89
N PRO A 54 -0.93 0.35 -10.53
CA PRO A 54 -1.96 -0.13 -9.61
C PRO A 54 -2.69 -1.38 -10.08
N GLU A 55 -2.84 -1.61 -11.39
CA GLU A 55 -3.52 -2.80 -11.91
C GLU A 55 -2.69 -4.07 -11.66
N ARG A 56 -1.36 -3.96 -11.70
CA ARG A 56 -0.47 -5.09 -11.35
C ARG A 56 -0.53 -5.41 -9.87
N VAL A 57 -0.62 -4.38 -9.03
CA VAL A 57 -0.81 -4.54 -7.60
C VAL A 57 -2.12 -5.27 -7.32
N GLU A 58 -3.23 -4.83 -7.92
CA GLU A 58 -4.54 -5.44 -7.73
C GLU A 58 -4.53 -6.90 -8.17
N ARG A 59 -3.95 -7.20 -9.34
CA ARG A 59 -3.81 -8.58 -9.83
C ARG A 59 -2.99 -9.45 -8.87
N PHE A 60 -1.90 -8.91 -8.31
CA PHE A 60 -1.08 -9.65 -7.36
C PHE A 60 -1.80 -9.85 -6.03
N ALA A 61 -2.45 -8.81 -5.50
CA ALA A 61 -3.28 -8.92 -4.30
C ALA A 61 -4.38 -9.98 -4.48
N GLY A 62 -5.06 -10.01 -5.63
CA GLY A 62 -6.06 -11.03 -5.96
C GLY A 62 -5.53 -12.47 -6.05
N SER A 63 -4.22 -12.66 -6.16
CA SER A 63 -3.58 -13.98 -6.10
C SER A 63 -3.21 -14.43 -4.68
N LEU A 64 -3.24 -13.51 -3.71
CA LEU A 64 -2.94 -13.80 -2.31
C LEU A 64 -4.15 -14.37 -1.59
N HIS A 65 -3.91 -15.32 -0.69
CA HIS A 65 -4.98 -15.89 0.12
C HIS A 65 -5.66 -14.77 0.97
N PRO A 66 -6.99 -14.71 1.04
CA PRO A 66 -7.69 -13.62 1.76
C PRO A 66 -7.30 -13.47 3.24
N CYS A 67 -6.80 -14.52 3.89
CA CYS A 67 -6.42 -14.48 5.31
C CYS A 67 -5.26 -13.52 5.64
N ILE A 68 -4.43 -13.17 4.66
CA ILE A 68 -3.35 -12.18 4.85
C ILE A 68 -3.75 -10.79 4.35
N GLN A 69 -4.93 -10.64 3.75
CA GLN A 69 -5.44 -9.35 3.35
C GLN A 69 -6.16 -8.68 4.53
N ARG A 70 -5.79 -7.43 4.84
CA ARG A 70 -6.55 -6.55 5.71
C ARG A 70 -7.69 -5.97 4.88
N VAL A 71 -8.82 -6.66 4.93
CA VAL A 71 -10.10 -6.23 4.36
C VAL A 71 -10.73 -5.22 5.30
N GLU A 72 -11.13 -4.05 4.82
CA GLU A 72 -12.02 -3.18 5.59
C GLU A 72 -13.40 -3.83 5.61
N ILE A 73 -13.77 -4.42 6.75
CA ILE A 73 -15.13 -4.90 6.96
C ILE A 73 -15.97 -3.67 7.32
N GLU A 74 -16.65 -3.08 6.34
CA GLU A 74 -17.67 -2.08 6.61
C GLU A 74 -18.85 -2.76 7.31
N GLY A 75 -19.01 -2.48 8.62
CA GLY A 75 -20.25 -2.78 9.36
C GLY A 75 -20.27 -4.12 10.09
N GLY A 76 -19.61 -4.19 11.25
CA GLY A 76 -19.98 -5.10 12.33
C GLY A 76 -20.80 -4.35 13.38
N HIS A 77 -22.07 -4.05 13.08
CA HIS A 77 -23.06 -3.74 14.12
C HIS A 77 -23.72 -5.05 14.54
N SER A 78 -23.47 -5.48 15.77
CA SER A 78 -24.33 -6.39 16.54
C SER A 78 -24.27 -5.97 18.00
#